data_AF-A0A6P1KCE3-F1
#
_entry.id   AF-A0A6P1KCE3-F1
#
_cell.length_a   1.000
_cell.length_b   1.000
_cell.length_c   1.000
_cell.angle_alpha   90.00
_cell.angle_beta   90.00
_cell.angle_gamma   90.00
#
_symmetry.space_group_name_H-M   'P 1'
#
loop_
_entity.id
_entity.type
_entity.pdbx_description
1 polymer ?
#
loop_
_entity_poly.entity_id
_entity_poly.type
_entity_poly.pdbx_seq_one_letter_code
_entity_poly.pdbx_strand_id
1 'polypeptide(L)'
;MSITFAKILHLIVRAMAMVVLVAGLSMSAWANIDTYQFDNPRQEAQYRALIEEFRCPKCQNQNLAGSDAPIAQDLKQKTYDMVKDGRSDGEIRQYMNERYGDFISYKPPVRPSTWILWFFPPVLLVFVMLAWFIRNRNSSKRAAAIANPIEEGYAPLSAAEQQRLQNLLNANDNAANAKTGEINQAVAKEN
;
A
#
# COMPACT_ATOMS: atom_id res chain seq x y z
N MET A 1 -4.51 15.26 69.48
CA MET A 1 -4.55 13.88 68.93
C MET A 1 -5.90 13.52 68.29
N SER A 2 -7.06 13.90 68.84
CA SER A 2 -8.38 13.45 68.34
C SER A 2 -8.82 14.01 66.97
N ILE A 3 -8.42 15.23 66.59
CA ILE A 3 -8.88 15.87 65.35
C ILE A 3 -8.25 15.21 64.10
N THR A 4 -7.01 14.71 64.22
CA THR A 4 -6.32 14.00 63.14
C THR A 4 -6.93 12.62 62.89
N PHE A 5 -7.33 11.91 63.93
CA PHE A 5 -7.97 10.59 63.83
C PHE A 5 -9.34 10.67 63.15
N ALA A 6 -10.17 11.65 63.51
CA ALA A 6 -11.47 11.86 62.88
C ALA A 6 -11.35 12.25 61.40
N LYS A 7 -10.35 13.08 61.04
CA LYS A 7 -10.08 13.45 59.63
C LYS A 7 -9.58 12.27 58.81
N ILE A 8 -8.69 11.44 59.36
CA ILE A 8 -8.19 10.22 58.70
C ILE A 8 -9.32 9.21 58.51
N LEU A 9 -10.17 9.01 59.52
CA LEU A 9 -11.34 8.13 59.44
C LEU A 9 -12.34 8.61 58.36
N HIS A 10 -12.64 9.91 58.31
CA HIS A 10 -13.49 10.48 57.25
C HIS A 10 -12.86 10.37 55.85
N LEU A 11 -11.53 10.47 55.74
CA LEU A 11 -10.81 10.30 54.47
C LEU A 11 -10.90 8.84 53.97
N ILE A 12 -10.71 7.88 54.88
CA ILE A 12 -10.79 6.44 54.57
C ILE A 12 -12.21 6.04 54.17
N VAL A 13 -13.23 6.51 54.90
CA VAL A 13 -14.64 6.22 54.57
C VAL A 13 -15.03 6.82 53.21
N ARG A 14 -14.58 8.04 52.89
CA ARG A 14 -14.80 8.65 51.57
C ARG A 14 -14.07 7.90 50.45
N ALA A 15 -12.83 7.46 50.69
CA ALA A 15 -12.08 6.66 49.72
C ALA A 15 -12.75 5.30 49.47
N MET A 16 -13.20 4.61 50.53
CA MET A 16 -13.97 3.36 50.38
C MET A 16 -15.28 3.58 49.64
N ALA A 17 -16.03 4.64 49.95
CA ALA A 17 -17.27 4.96 49.24
C ALA A 17 -17.04 5.25 47.74
N MET A 18 -15.97 5.98 47.40
CA MET A 18 -15.58 6.22 46.00
C MET A 18 -15.19 4.93 45.29
N VAL A 19 -14.42 4.04 45.92
CA VAL A 19 -14.04 2.74 45.34
C VAL A 19 -15.26 1.86 45.10
N VAL A 20 -16.20 1.80 46.05
CA VAL A 20 -17.46 1.04 45.91
C VAL A 20 -18.33 1.62 44.80
N LEU A 21 -18.40 2.94 44.66
CA LEU A 21 -19.19 3.60 43.62
C LEU A 21 -18.59 3.38 42.21
N VAL A 22 -17.26 3.42 42.08
CA VAL A 22 -16.55 3.10 40.83
C VAL A 22 -16.70 1.60 40.48
N ALA A 23 -16.63 0.71 41.46
CA ALA A 23 -16.84 -0.71 41.25
C ALA A 23 -18.29 -1.04 40.83
N GLY A 24 -19.28 -0.37 41.43
CA GLY A 24 -20.70 -0.54 41.08
C GLY A 24 -21.03 -0.10 39.65
N LEU A 25 -20.32 0.90 39.11
CA LEU A 25 -20.47 1.35 37.72
C LEU A 25 -19.93 0.34 36.68
N SER A 26 -19.08 -0.60 37.09
CA SER A 26 -18.48 -1.59 36.18
C SER A 26 -19.38 -2.80 35.90
N MET A 27 -20.51 -2.92 36.60
CA MET A 27 -21.36 -4.11 36.62
C MET A 27 -22.57 -3.97 35.69
N SER A 28 -22.35 -3.65 34.41
CA SER A 28 -23.43 -3.66 33.42
C SER A 28 -22.93 -4.08 32.03
N ALA A 29 -22.68 -5.38 31.88
CA ALA A 29 -22.58 -6.03 30.58
C ALA A 29 -23.47 -7.28 30.61
N TRP A 30 -24.75 -7.10 30.31
CA TRP A 30 -25.65 -8.20 30.02
C TRP A 30 -25.38 -8.61 28.58
N ALA A 31 -24.53 -9.61 28.37
CA ALA A 31 -24.38 -10.22 27.06
C ALA A 31 -25.62 -11.08 26.81
N ASN A 32 -26.56 -10.56 26.02
CA ASN A 32 -27.70 -11.36 25.57
C ASN A 32 -27.20 -12.25 24.41
N ILE A 33 -27.02 -13.54 24.68
CA ILE A 33 -26.61 -14.50 23.67
C ILE A 33 -27.88 -15.03 23.01
N ASP A 34 -28.17 -14.57 21.80
CA ASP A 34 -29.25 -15.12 20.98
C ASP A 34 -28.91 -16.58 20.63
N THR A 35 -29.53 -17.54 21.33
CA THR A 35 -29.31 -18.97 21.08
C THR A 35 -30.22 -19.46 19.96
N TYR A 36 -29.69 -19.51 18.74
CA TYR A 36 -30.33 -20.13 17.58
C TYR A 36 -30.05 -21.63 17.51
N GLN A 37 -31.03 -22.43 17.06
CA GLN A 37 -30.86 -23.88 16.87
C GLN A 37 -30.64 -24.23 15.40
N PHE A 38 -29.49 -24.83 15.10
CA PHE A 38 -29.10 -25.25 13.76
C PHE A 38 -29.19 -26.75 13.60
N ASP A 39 -29.46 -27.23 12.38
CA ASP A 39 -29.60 -28.66 12.11
C ASP A 39 -28.23 -29.38 12.07
N ASN A 40 -27.15 -28.63 11.84
CA ASN A 40 -25.78 -29.14 11.77
C ASN A 40 -24.76 -28.05 12.12
N PRO A 41 -23.52 -28.43 12.52
CA PRO A 41 -22.48 -27.48 12.89
C PRO A 41 -21.99 -26.60 11.72
N ARG A 42 -22.22 -27.02 10.47
CA ARG A 42 -21.86 -26.21 9.29
C ARG A 42 -22.76 -24.98 9.19
N GLN A 43 -24.08 -25.14 9.36
CA GLN A 43 -25.03 -24.03 9.37
C GLN A 43 -24.71 -23.05 10.51
N GLU A 44 -24.38 -23.55 11.70
CA GLU A 44 -23.99 -22.68 12.82
C GLU A 44 -22.72 -21.88 12.49
N ALA A 45 -21.69 -22.52 11.95
CA ALA A 45 -20.45 -21.85 11.54
C ALA A 45 -20.70 -20.81 10.43
N GLN A 46 -21.56 -21.15 9.47
CA GLN A 46 -21.98 -20.27 8.38
C GLN A 46 -22.68 -19.02 8.93
N TYR A 47 -23.69 -19.21 9.79
CA TYR A 47 -24.42 -18.13 10.44
C TYR A 47 -23.48 -17.21 11.24
N ARG A 48 -22.60 -17.79 12.09
CA ARG A 48 -21.63 -17.04 12.89
C ARG A 48 -20.71 -16.18 12.01
N ALA A 49 -20.18 -16.76 10.93
CA ALA A 49 -19.33 -16.01 9.99
C ALA A 49 -20.09 -14.84 9.34
N LEU A 50 -21.36 -15.02 8.99
CA LEU A 50 -22.19 -13.98 8.38
C LEU A 50 -22.49 -12.82 9.35
N ILE A 51 -22.90 -13.10 10.58
CA ILE A 51 -23.21 -12.05 11.57
C ILE A 51 -21.97 -11.28 12.07
N GLU A 52 -20.78 -11.86 11.95
CA GLU A 52 -19.51 -11.18 12.21
C GLU A 52 -19.08 -10.29 11.03
N GLU A 53 -19.38 -10.71 9.80
CA GLU A 53 -19.10 -9.95 8.57
C GLU A 53 -20.08 -8.79 8.35
N PHE A 54 -21.32 -8.93 8.80
CA PHE A 54 -22.34 -7.90 8.64
C PHE A 54 -22.27 -6.83 9.73
N ARG A 55 -22.43 -5.57 9.32
CA ARG A 55 -22.57 -4.36 10.13
C ARG A 55 -24.04 -4.07 10.38
N CYS A 56 -24.34 -3.49 11.55
CA CYS A 56 -25.64 -2.87 11.78
C CYS A 56 -25.65 -1.43 11.18
N PRO A 57 -26.46 -1.12 10.15
CA PRO A 57 -26.45 0.20 9.47
C PRO A 57 -26.95 1.36 10.34
N LYS A 58 -27.62 1.05 11.45
CA LYS A 58 -28.19 2.04 12.38
C LYS A 58 -27.42 2.13 13.70
N CYS A 59 -26.43 1.29 13.89
CA CYS A 59 -25.65 1.22 15.11
C CYS A 59 -24.31 1.94 14.93
N GLN A 60 -23.64 2.27 16.03
CA GLN A 60 -22.31 2.90 15.98
C GLN A 60 -21.25 1.88 15.54
N ASN A 61 -21.08 1.69 14.23
CA ASN A 61 -20.02 0.88 13.60
C ASN A 61 -19.76 -0.49 14.26
N GLN A 62 -20.83 -1.17 14.66
CA GLN A 62 -20.80 -2.50 15.28
C GLN A 62 -21.25 -3.56 14.28
N ASN A 63 -20.73 -4.78 14.44
CA ASN A 63 -21.22 -5.94 13.70
C ASN A 63 -22.59 -6.39 14.24
N LEU A 64 -23.28 -7.25 13.49
CA LEU A 64 -24.55 -7.82 13.95
C LEU A 64 -24.33 -8.68 15.18
N ALA A 65 -23.25 -9.47 15.24
CA ALA A 65 -22.95 -10.34 16.37
C ALA A 65 -22.90 -9.61 17.72
N GLY A 66 -22.30 -8.42 17.77
CA GLY A 66 -22.08 -7.64 18.99
C GLY A 66 -23.10 -6.53 19.26
N SER A 67 -24.13 -6.38 18.40
CA SER A 67 -25.14 -5.34 18.57
C SER A 67 -26.49 -5.91 18.98
N ASP A 68 -27.07 -5.32 20.02
CA ASP A 68 -28.41 -5.65 20.56
C ASP A 68 -29.48 -4.64 20.14
N ALA A 69 -29.24 -3.86 19.08
CA ALA A 69 -30.25 -2.96 18.56
C ALA A 69 -31.44 -3.76 17.98
N PRO A 70 -32.68 -3.24 18.05
CA PRO A 70 -33.86 -3.94 17.51
C PRO A 70 -33.73 -4.31 16.02
N ILE A 71 -33.07 -3.47 15.22
CA ILE A 71 -32.79 -3.76 13.81
C ILE A 71 -31.71 -4.85 13.63
N ALA A 72 -30.74 -4.94 14.55
CA ALA A 72 -29.74 -5.99 14.50
C ALA A 72 -30.36 -7.36 14.81
N GLN A 73 -31.33 -7.41 15.72
CA GLN A 73 -32.09 -8.62 16.01
C GLN A 73 -32.92 -9.09 14.79
N ASP A 74 -33.60 -8.17 14.10
CA ASP A 74 -34.32 -8.48 12.85
C ASP A 74 -33.38 -9.05 11.79
N LEU A 75 -32.20 -8.45 11.61
CA LEU A 75 -31.19 -8.92 10.67
C LEU A 75 -30.57 -10.27 11.07
N LYS A 76 -30.32 -10.51 12.35
CA LYS A 76 -29.87 -11.81 12.90
C LYS A 76 -30.91 -12.88 12.59
N GLN A 77 -32.18 -12.64 12.93
CA GLN A 77 -33.28 -13.56 12.65
C GLN A 77 -33.38 -13.85 11.16
N LYS A 78 -33.31 -12.81 10.32
CA LYS A 78 -33.40 -12.98 8.87
C LYS A 78 -32.22 -13.78 8.29
N THR A 79 -31.02 -13.57 8.82
CA THR A 79 -29.82 -14.34 8.45
C THR A 79 -29.99 -15.80 8.85
N TYR A 80 -30.46 -16.05 10.07
CA TYR A 80 -30.73 -17.38 10.59
C TYR A 80 -31.73 -18.14 9.71
N ASP A 81 -32.87 -17.51 9.36
CA ASP A 81 -33.89 -18.12 8.51
C ASP A 81 -33.31 -18.54 7.16
N MET A 82 -32.52 -17.69 6.51
CA MET A 82 -31.91 -18.00 5.23
C MET A 82 -30.85 -19.11 5.30
N VAL A 83 -30.07 -19.16 6.38
CA VAL A 83 -29.12 -20.26 6.63
C VAL A 83 -29.87 -21.58 6.82
N LYS A 84 -30.99 -21.55 7.55
CA LYS A 84 -31.84 -22.72 7.76
C LYS A 84 -32.53 -23.19 6.48
N ASP A 85 -32.89 -22.25 5.61
CA ASP A 85 -33.38 -22.52 4.25
C ASP A 85 -32.30 -23.12 3.31
N GLY A 86 -31.05 -23.25 3.77
CA GLY A 86 -29.96 -23.82 2.99
C GLY A 86 -29.38 -22.89 1.92
N ARG A 87 -29.58 -21.57 2.05
CA ARG A 87 -29.01 -20.57 1.13
C ARG A 87 -27.50 -20.54 1.23
N SER A 88 -26.84 -20.27 0.10
CA SER A 88 -25.40 -20.02 0.06
C SER A 88 -25.04 -18.65 0.63
N ASP A 89 -23.80 -18.47 1.09
CA ASP A 89 -23.33 -17.18 1.61
C ASP A 89 -23.43 -16.07 0.56
N GLY A 90 -23.26 -16.39 -0.72
CA GLY A 90 -23.37 -15.44 -1.82
C GLY A 90 -24.80 -14.89 -1.96
N GLU A 91 -25.79 -15.78 -1.94
CA GLU A 91 -27.21 -15.40 -1.97
C GLU A 91 -27.60 -14.57 -0.75
N ILE A 92 -27.15 -14.96 0.44
CA ILE A 92 -27.42 -14.22 1.69
C ILE A 92 -26.83 -12.81 1.62
N ARG A 93 -25.55 -12.68 1.23
CA ARG A 93 -24.90 -11.37 1.05
C ARG A 93 -25.61 -10.52 0.01
N GLN A 94 -26.02 -11.13 -1.11
CA GLN A 94 -26.75 -10.42 -2.16
C GLN A 94 -28.09 -9.89 -1.63
N TYR A 95 -28.89 -10.74 -0.99
CA TYR A 95 -30.16 -10.33 -0.38
C TYR A 95 -29.98 -9.18 0.62
N MET A 96 -28.97 -9.31 1.50
CA MET A 96 -28.68 -8.28 2.50
C MET A 96 -28.28 -6.94 1.85
N ASN A 97 -27.43 -6.96 0.82
CA ASN A 97 -27.04 -5.75 0.09
C ASN A 97 -28.21 -5.14 -0.70
N GLU A 98 -29.03 -5.95 -1.35
CA GLU A 98 -30.18 -5.48 -2.14
C GLU A 98 -31.25 -4.82 -1.24
N ARG A 99 -31.48 -5.37 -0.05
CA ARG A 99 -32.53 -4.89 0.85
C ARG A 99 -32.08 -3.78 1.80
N TYR A 100 -30.84 -3.86 2.30
CA TYR A 100 -30.33 -2.98 3.35
C TYR A 100 -29.16 -2.09 2.89
N GLY A 101 -28.70 -2.26 1.65
CA GLY A 101 -27.67 -1.44 1.01
C GLY A 101 -26.24 -1.92 1.25
N ASP A 102 -25.29 -1.29 0.56
CA ASP A 102 -23.88 -1.71 0.52
C ASP A 102 -23.14 -1.59 1.85
N PHE A 103 -23.67 -0.78 2.77
CA PHE A 103 -23.07 -0.52 4.07
C PHE A 103 -23.29 -1.64 5.09
N ILE A 104 -24.07 -2.66 4.74
CA ILE A 104 -24.33 -3.81 5.62
C ILE A 104 -23.13 -4.76 5.71
N SER A 105 -22.20 -4.79 4.76
CA SER A 105 -21.02 -5.68 4.85
C SER A 105 -19.74 -4.89 5.08
N TYR A 106 -18.81 -5.43 5.88
CA TYR A 106 -17.43 -4.91 5.97
C TYR A 106 -16.67 -5.05 4.64
N LYS A 107 -17.13 -5.92 3.72
CA LYS A 107 -16.49 -6.19 2.44
C LYS A 107 -17.38 -5.66 1.29
N PRO A 108 -17.05 -4.48 0.73
CA PRO A 108 -17.81 -3.97 -0.40
C PRO A 108 -17.69 -4.94 -1.58
N PRO A 109 -18.81 -5.27 -2.26
CA PRO A 109 -18.78 -6.19 -3.39
C PRO A 109 -18.03 -5.58 -4.58
N VAL A 110 -17.34 -6.43 -5.34
CA VAL A 110 -16.73 -6.04 -6.61
C VAL A 110 -17.83 -5.96 -7.65
N ARG A 111 -18.18 -4.74 -8.06
CA ARG A 111 -19.18 -4.46 -9.10
C ARG A 111 -18.51 -3.75 -10.27
N PRO A 112 -19.14 -3.74 -11.46
CA PRO A 112 -18.63 -2.96 -12.59
C PRO A 112 -18.38 -1.48 -12.22
N SER A 113 -19.20 -0.90 -11.34
CA SER A 113 -19.05 0.48 -10.86
C SER A 113 -17.87 0.68 -9.89
N THR A 114 -17.54 -0.31 -9.07
CA THR A 114 -16.42 -0.24 -8.10
C THR A 114 -15.12 -0.81 -8.67
N TRP A 115 -15.16 -1.41 -9.87
CA TRP A 115 -14.03 -2.12 -10.48
C TRP A 115 -12.78 -1.24 -10.60
N ILE A 116 -12.95 0.03 -10.98
CA ILE A 116 -11.82 0.96 -11.06
C ILE A 116 -11.11 1.14 -9.72
N LEU A 117 -11.85 1.20 -8.59
CA LEU A 117 -11.26 1.35 -7.26
C LEU A 117 -10.40 0.14 -6.88
N TRP A 118 -10.81 -1.06 -7.29
CA TRP A 118 -10.12 -2.31 -6.99
C TRP A 118 -8.89 -2.55 -7.89
N PHE A 119 -9.00 -2.25 -9.19
CA PHE A 119 -7.96 -2.59 -10.17
C PHE A 119 -7.02 -1.43 -10.49
N PHE A 120 -7.39 -0.18 -10.23
CA PHE A 120 -6.52 0.97 -10.46
C PHE A 120 -5.20 0.90 -9.69
N PRO A 121 -5.18 0.64 -8.35
CA PRO A 121 -3.93 0.57 -7.60
C PRO A 121 -2.93 -0.49 -8.11
N PRO A 122 -3.31 -1.77 -8.32
CA PRO A 122 -2.37 -2.78 -8.82
C PRO A 122 -1.96 -2.53 -10.27
N VAL A 123 -2.87 -2.07 -11.14
CA VAL A 123 -2.54 -1.75 -12.54
C VAL A 123 -1.50 -0.63 -12.60
N LEU A 124 -1.70 0.45 -11.85
CA LEU A 124 -0.76 1.58 -11.80
C LEU A 124 0.62 1.12 -11.28
N LEU A 125 0.64 0.30 -10.24
CA LEU A 125 1.88 -0.27 -9.69
C LEU A 125 2.65 -1.07 -10.77
N VAL A 126 1.97 -1.96 -11.49
CA VAL A 126 2.56 -2.74 -12.58
C VAL A 126 3.10 -1.83 -13.69
N PHE A 127 2.36 -0.79 -14.08
CA PHE A 127 2.82 0.19 -15.06
C PHE A 127 4.09 0.91 -14.63
N VAL A 128 4.17 1.35 -13.37
CA VAL A 128 5.34 2.03 -12.82
C VAL A 128 6.54 1.08 -12.73
N MET A 129 6.35 -0.15 -12.25
CA MET A 129 7.40 -1.16 -12.20
C MET A 129 7.94 -1.49 -13.59
N LEU A 130 7.05 -1.65 -14.58
CA LEU A 130 7.44 -1.93 -15.96
C LEU A 130 8.23 -0.76 -16.56
N ALA A 131 7.77 0.47 -16.38
CA ALA A 131 8.47 1.67 -16.83
C ALA A 131 9.86 1.81 -16.18
N TRP A 132 9.95 1.56 -14.87
CA TRP A 132 11.21 1.57 -14.13
C TRP A 132 12.18 0.48 -14.64
N PHE A 133 11.69 -0.74 -14.85
CA PHE A 133 12.49 -1.86 -15.34
C PHE A 133 13.04 -1.60 -16.75
N ILE A 134 12.21 -1.11 -17.67
CA ILE A 134 12.62 -0.74 -19.03
C ILE A 134 13.69 0.37 -18.99
N ARG A 135 13.47 1.39 -18.15
CA ARG A 135 14.39 2.51 -18.00
C ARG A 135 15.74 2.06 -17.41
N ASN A 136 15.74 1.17 -16.41
CA ASN A 136 16.96 0.67 -15.81
C ASN A 136 17.75 -0.25 -16.77
N ARG A 137 17.06 -1.09 -17.56
CA ARG A 137 17.69 -1.90 -18.61
C ARG A 137 18.33 -1.03 -19.70
N ASN A 138 17.70 0.09 -20.05
CA ASN A 138 18.27 1.06 -20.98
C ASN A 138 19.44 1.84 -20.37
N SER A 139 19.46 2.10 -19.05
CA SER A 139 20.62 2.66 -18.37
C SER A 139 21.82 1.71 -18.40
N SER A 140 21.63 0.39 -18.31
CA SER A 140 22.71 -0.59 -18.51
C SER A 140 23.20 -0.63 -19.95
N LYS A 141 22.32 -0.43 -20.94
CA LYS A 141 22.72 -0.26 -22.35
C LYS A 141 23.46 1.07 -22.59
N ARG A 142 23.05 2.16 -21.92
CA ARG A 142 23.77 3.44 -21.96
C ARG A 142 25.09 3.38 -21.22
N ALA A 143 25.18 2.68 -20.08
CA ALA A 143 26.43 2.43 -19.37
C ALA A 143 27.35 1.49 -20.14
N ALA A 144 26.82 0.47 -20.84
CA ALA A 144 27.58 -0.36 -21.77
C ALA A 144 27.98 0.38 -23.06
N ALA A 145 27.19 1.36 -23.49
CA ALA A 145 27.51 2.28 -24.60
C ALA A 145 28.41 3.47 -24.17
N ILE A 146 28.61 3.69 -22.86
CA ILE A 146 29.58 4.65 -22.31
C ILE A 146 30.89 3.92 -21.92
N ALA A 147 30.81 2.65 -21.51
CA ALA A 147 31.96 1.78 -21.25
C ALA A 147 32.63 1.26 -22.54
N ASN A 148 31.96 1.36 -23.69
CA ASN A 148 32.57 1.31 -25.01
C ASN A 148 32.55 2.72 -25.60
N PRO A 149 33.66 3.48 -25.52
CA PRO A 149 33.69 4.81 -26.10
C PRO A 149 33.68 4.70 -27.63
N ILE A 150 32.55 5.11 -28.23
CA ILE A 150 32.41 5.73 -29.57
C ILE A 150 32.57 4.80 -30.79
N GLU A 151 31.46 4.25 -31.29
CA GLU A 151 31.30 3.79 -32.69
C GLU A 151 29.86 4.01 -33.21
N GLU A 152 29.34 5.24 -33.14
CA GLU A 152 28.33 5.69 -34.12
C GLU A 152 28.62 7.16 -34.43
N GLY A 153 29.45 7.38 -35.45
CA GLY A 153 29.83 8.71 -35.93
C GLY A 153 31.15 8.79 -36.68
N TYR A 154 32.00 7.76 -36.61
CA TYR A 154 33.19 7.66 -37.46
C TYR A 154 33.27 6.24 -38.00
N ALA A 155 32.96 6.07 -39.29
CA ALA A 155 33.53 4.94 -40.01
C ALA A 155 35.06 5.01 -39.83
N PRO A 156 35.77 3.87 -39.66
CA PRO A 156 37.22 3.89 -39.67
C PRO A 156 37.66 4.66 -40.92
N LEU A 157 38.47 5.72 -40.73
CA LEU A 157 38.94 6.57 -41.84
C LEU A 157 39.36 5.65 -42.98
N SER A 158 38.82 5.89 -44.18
CA SER A 158 39.22 5.11 -45.35
C SER A 158 40.74 5.20 -45.50
N ALA A 159 41.37 4.17 -46.09
CA ALA A 159 42.82 4.15 -46.26
C ALA A 159 43.36 5.43 -46.94
N ALA A 160 42.56 6.05 -47.81
CA ALA A 160 42.87 7.33 -48.44
C ALA A 160 42.86 8.53 -47.48
N GLU A 161 41.95 8.58 -46.51
CA GLU A 161 41.84 9.66 -45.53
C GLU A 161 42.95 9.58 -44.46
N GLN A 162 43.31 8.37 -44.03
CA GLN A 162 44.42 8.17 -43.10
C GLN A 162 45.74 8.64 -43.71
N GLN A 163 45.94 8.36 -44.99
CA GLN A 163 47.13 8.79 -45.72
C GLN A 163 47.18 10.32 -45.89
N ARG A 164 46.03 10.96 -46.10
CA ARG A 164 45.94 12.43 -46.16
C ARG A 164 46.26 13.08 -44.81
N LEU A 165 45.82 12.50 -43.70
CA LEU A 165 46.14 12.98 -42.37
C LEU A 165 47.64 12.86 -42.08
N GLN A 166 48.26 11.71 -42.39
CA GLN A 166 49.70 11.52 -42.23
C GLN A 166 50.50 12.54 -43.03
N ASN A 167 50.07 12.84 -44.27
CA ASN A 167 50.71 13.86 -45.09
C ASN A 167 50.61 15.27 -44.46
N LEU A 168 49.48 15.62 -43.84
CA LEU A 168 49.31 16.92 -43.16
C LEU A 168 50.16 17.03 -41.89
N LEU A 169 50.25 15.96 -41.11
CA LEU A 169 51.10 15.92 -39.92
C LEU A 169 52.58 16.06 -40.29
N ASN A 170 53.04 15.26 -41.26
CA ASN A 170 54.42 15.35 -41.76
C ASN A 170 54.72 16.73 -42.35
N ALA A 171 53.79 17.33 -43.09
CA ALA A 171 53.97 18.69 -43.62
C ALA A 171 54.08 19.74 -42.51
N ASN A 172 53.26 19.62 -41.45
CA ASN A 172 53.30 20.53 -40.32
C ASN A 172 54.59 20.38 -39.50
N ASP A 173 55.04 19.14 -39.28
CA ASP A 173 56.29 18.85 -38.58
C ASP A 173 57.50 19.35 -39.36
N ASN A 174 57.49 19.20 -40.69
CA ASN A 174 58.53 19.75 -41.56
C ASN A 174 58.53 21.28 -41.56
N ALA A 175 57.35 21.91 -41.56
CA ALA A 175 57.23 23.37 -41.46
C ALA A 175 57.70 23.90 -40.10
N ALA A 176 57.39 23.19 -39.02
CA ALA A 176 57.86 23.51 -37.68
C ALA A 176 59.40 23.36 -37.58
N ASN A 177 59.95 22.26 -38.09
CA ASN A 177 61.39 22.01 -38.10
C ASN A 177 62.16 22.99 -38.97
N ALA A 178 61.64 23.37 -40.14
CA ALA A 178 62.23 24.41 -40.99
C ALA A 178 62.27 25.76 -40.28
N LYS A 179 61.17 26.14 -39.61
CA LYS A 179 61.10 27.37 -38.82
C LYS A 179 62.08 27.36 -37.65
N THR A 180 62.18 26.24 -36.93
CA THR A 180 63.17 26.07 -35.86
C THR A 180 64.60 26.13 -36.39
N GLY A 181 64.87 25.55 -37.56
CA GLY A 181 66.18 25.65 -38.24
C GLY A 181 66.55 27.08 -38.61
N GLU A 182 65.60 27.84 -39.17
CA GLU A 182 65.78 29.24 -39.54
C GLU A 182 66.06 30.13 -38.31
N ILE A 183 65.36 29.87 -37.21
CA ILE A 183 65.61 30.56 -35.92
C ILE A 183 67.01 30.23 -35.40
N ASN A 184 67.42 28.96 -35.40
CA ASN A 184 68.74 28.55 -34.91
C ASN A 184 69.88 29.12 -35.77
N GLN A 185 69.66 29.27 -37.08
CA GLN A 185 70.65 29.84 -38.00
C GLN A 185 70.76 31.37 -37.86
N ALA A 186 69.66 32.06 -37.53
CA ALA A 186 69.67 33.48 -37.18
C ALA A 186 70.43 33.74 -35.87
N VAL A 187 70.22 32.91 -34.84
CA VAL A 187 70.93 33.00 -33.55
C VAL A 187 72.43 32.71 -33.69
N ALA A 188 72.84 31.80 -34.59
CA ALA A 188 74.24 31.48 -34.83
C ALA A 188 75.03 32.59 -35.57
N LYS A 189 74.37 33.58 -36.17
CA LYS A 189 75.00 34.71 -36.87
C LYS A 189 75.22 35.93 -35.96
N GLU A 190 74.66 35.91 -34.76
CA GLU A 190 74.72 37.00 -33.77
C GLU A 190 75.80 36.75 -32.68
N ASN A 191 76.45 35.58 -32.67
CA ASN A 191 77.64 35.24 -31.89
C ASN A 191 78.89 35.15 -32.80
#